data_AF-A0A0R1JZX0-F1
#
_entry.id   AF-A0A0R1JZX0-F1
#
_cell.length_a   1.000
_cell.length_b   1.000
_cell.length_c   1.000
_cell.angle_alpha   90.00
_cell.angle_beta   90.00
_cell.angle_gamma   90.00
#
_symmetry.space_group_name_H-M   'P 1'
#
loop_
_entity.id
_entity.type
_entity.pdbx_description
1 polymer ?
#
loop_
_entity_poly.entity_id
_entity_poly.type
_entity_poly.pdbx_seq_one_letter_code
_entity_poly.pdbx_strand_id
1 'polypeptide(L)'
;MWRALSFWQFYFAAKLVDQVPLSDTEKSFVLQLTGGAELALMPKSFLPDEATKLADTAPALMFFCAAATFTQLHGELPGAGDINESGDTQAFSFVDPDGHAFVLATRG
;
A
#
# COMPACT_ATOMS: atom_id res chain seq x y z
N MET A 1 3.46 -17.40 3.97
CA MET A 1 2.81 -16.59 2.93
C MET A 1 2.88 -15.13 3.38
N TRP A 2 3.38 -14.22 2.54
CA TRP A 2 3.53 -12.82 2.90
C TRP A 2 2.15 -12.20 3.13
N ARG A 3 1.88 -11.71 4.35
CA ARG A 3 0.55 -11.21 4.72
C ARG A 3 0.18 -9.96 3.91
N ALA A 4 1.14 -9.05 3.71
CA ALA A 4 0.97 -7.89 2.83
C ALA A 4 0.63 -8.31 1.39
N LEU A 5 1.32 -9.31 0.82
CA LEU A 5 1.02 -9.78 -0.54
C LEU A 5 -0.46 -10.17 -0.69
N SER A 6 -0.96 -11.01 0.20
CA SER A 6 -2.36 -11.45 0.16
C SER A 6 -3.35 -10.31 0.40
N PHE A 7 -3.01 -9.36 1.27
CA PHE A 7 -3.83 -8.16 1.52
C PHE A 7 -3.99 -7.31 0.26
N TRP A 8 -2.89 -6.99 -0.42
CA TRP A 8 -2.92 -6.18 -1.64
C TRP A 8 -3.65 -6.89 -2.79
N GLN A 9 -3.47 -8.20 -2.92
CA GLN A 9 -4.20 -8.99 -3.93
C GLN A 9 -5.70 -9.06 -3.64
N PHE A 10 -6.10 -9.20 -2.38
CA PHE A 10 -7.49 -9.37 -1.99
C PHE A 10 -8.28 -8.06 -2.07
N TYR A 11 -7.81 -7.00 -1.40
CA TYR A 11 -8.56 -5.74 -1.31
C TYR A 11 -8.36 -4.85 -2.53
N PHE A 12 -7.14 -4.77 -3.06
CA PHE A 12 -6.81 -3.85 -4.15
C PHE A 12 -6.82 -4.52 -5.53
N ALA A 13 -7.23 -5.80 -5.60
CA ALA A 13 -7.17 -6.63 -6.80
C ALA A 13 -5.78 -6.60 -7.47
N ALA A 14 -4.72 -6.40 -6.67
CA ALA A 14 -3.37 -6.29 -7.19
C ALA A 14 -2.93 -7.60 -7.83
N LYS A 15 -2.22 -7.53 -8.95
CA LYS A 15 -1.72 -8.72 -9.65
C LYS A 15 -0.24 -8.88 -9.39
N LEU A 16 0.19 -10.08 -8.99
CA LEU A 16 1.61 -10.40 -8.93
C LEU A 16 2.14 -10.48 -10.36
N VAL A 17 3.00 -9.55 -10.74
CA VAL A 17 3.56 -9.45 -12.10
C VAL A 17 5.03 -9.86 -12.16
N ASP A 18 5.75 -9.79 -11.04
CA ASP A 18 7.14 -10.25 -10.99
C ASP A 18 7.57 -10.72 -9.59
N GLN A 19 8.62 -11.55 -9.53
CA GLN A 19 9.32 -11.97 -8.32
C GLN A 19 10.83 -11.82 -8.54
N VAL A 20 11.42 -10.82 -7.90
CA VAL A 20 12.84 -10.49 -8.07
C VAL A 20 13.65 -11.11 -6.92
N PRO A 21 14.58 -12.05 -7.18
CA PRO A 21 15.51 -12.53 -6.16
C PRO A 21 16.39 -11.38 -5.67
N LEU A 22 16.48 -11.20 -4.35
CA LEU A 22 17.33 -10.19 -3.71
C LEU A 22 18.58 -10.83 -3.09
N SER A 23 18.44 -12.07 -2.58
CA SER A 23 19.49 -12.93 -2.08
C SER A 23 19.09 -14.40 -2.25
N ASP A 24 19.89 -15.34 -1.75
CA ASP A 24 19.55 -16.78 -1.78
C ASP A 24 18.25 -17.10 -1.04
N THR A 25 17.89 -16.27 -0.05
CA THR A 25 16.73 -16.50 0.84
C THR A 25 15.64 -15.45 0.72
N GLU A 26 15.91 -14.30 0.09
CA GLU A 26 15.01 -13.16 0.04
C GLU A 26 14.56 -12.82 -1.38
N LYS A 27 13.33 -12.33 -1.49
CA LYS A 27 12.70 -11.93 -2.75
C LYS A 27 11.90 -10.66 -2.57
N SER A 28 11.85 -9.86 -3.61
CA SER A 28 10.87 -8.79 -3.79
C SER A 28 9.68 -9.31 -4.61
N PHE A 29 8.47 -8.92 -4.25
CA PHE A 29 7.25 -9.21 -5.00
C PHE A 29 6.75 -7.92 -5.64
N VAL A 30 6.62 -7.90 -6.97
CA VAL A 30 6.11 -6.74 -7.70
C VAL A 30 4.63 -6.95 -8.01
N LEU A 31 3.82 -6.05 -7.49
CA LEU A 31 2.37 -6.03 -7.62
C LEU A 31 1.93 -4.92 -8.56
N GLN A 32 1.20 -5.24 -9.61
CA GLN A 32 0.53 -4.26 -10.44
C GLN A 32 -0.81 -3.88 -9.82
N LEU A 33 -0.98 -2.58 -9.55
CA LEU A 33 -2.23 -1.94 -9.14
C LEU A 33 -3.02 -1.50 -10.38
N THR A 34 -4.30 -1.17 -10.18
CA THR A 34 -5.15 -0.58 -11.22
C THR A 34 -4.52 0.71 -11.76
N GLY A 35 -4.59 0.91 -13.08
CA GLY A 35 -3.99 2.08 -13.75
C GLY A 35 -2.52 1.92 -14.11
N GLY A 36 -1.93 0.74 -13.89
CA GLY A 36 -0.58 0.40 -14.36
C GLY A 36 0.55 0.80 -13.40
N ALA A 37 0.23 1.37 -12.23
CA ALA A 37 1.21 1.57 -11.18
C ALA A 37 1.67 0.23 -10.60
N GLU A 38 2.94 0.15 -10.21
CA GLU A 38 3.52 -1.05 -9.58
C GLU A 38 4.01 -0.75 -8.16
N LEU A 39 3.78 -1.71 -7.26
CA LEU A 39 4.21 -1.69 -5.86
C LEU A 39 5.13 -2.88 -5.62
N ALA A 40 6.37 -2.61 -5.21
CA ALA A 40 7.31 -3.65 -4.81
C ALA A 40 7.28 -3.86 -3.29
N LEU A 41 7.06 -5.10 -2.86
CA LEU A 41 7.15 -5.53 -1.47
C LEU A 41 8.46 -6.29 -1.27
N MET A 42 9.34 -5.79 -0.39
CA MET A 42 10.65 -6.39 -0.13
C MET A 42 11.00 -6.37 1.37
N PRO A 43 11.89 -7.26 1.85
CA PRO A 43 12.33 -7.25 3.24
C PRO A 43 13.06 -5.96 3.61
N LYS A 44 12.83 -5.44 4.82
CA LYS A 44 13.57 -4.27 5.33
C LYS A 44 15.07 -4.52 5.45
N SER A 45 15.50 -5.77 5.62
CA SER A 45 16.91 -6.21 5.63
C SER A 45 17.65 -5.93 4.33
N PHE A 46 16.93 -5.77 3.22
CA PHE A 46 17.53 -5.42 1.92
C PHE A 46 17.81 -3.92 1.78
N LEU A 47 17.23 -3.08 2.65
CA LEU A 47 17.45 -1.64 2.59
C LEU A 47 18.84 -1.28 3.17
N PRO A 48 19.56 -0.30 2.57
CA PRO A 48 20.82 0.17 3.13
C PRO A 48 20.60 0.87 4.49
N ASP A 49 21.63 0.86 5.34
CA ASP A 49 21.58 1.42 6.71
C ASP A 49 21.21 2.92 6.75
N GLU A 50 21.45 3.69 5.69
CA GLU A 50 20.98 5.08 5.64
C GLU A 50 19.46 5.20 5.46
N ALA A 51 18.82 4.23 4.79
CA ALA A 51 17.38 4.24 4.56
C ALA A 51 16.58 3.96 5.83
N THR A 52 17.11 3.16 6.77
CA THR A 52 16.46 2.91 8.06
C THR A 52 16.49 4.14 8.98
N LYS A 53 17.43 5.06 8.79
CA LYS A 53 17.53 6.32 9.57
C LYS A 53 16.55 7.42 9.10
N LEU A 54 16.02 7.32 7.88
CA LEU A 54 15.02 8.24 7.33
C LEU A 54 13.59 7.94 7.81
N ALA A 55 13.39 6.85 8.55
CA ALA A 55 12.08 6.26 8.88
C ALA A 55 11.10 7.24 9.57
N ASP A 56 11.59 8.20 10.35
CA ASP A 56 10.72 9.17 11.06
C ASP A 56 10.31 10.38 10.20
N THR A 57 10.86 10.52 8.99
CA THR A 57 10.59 11.64 8.06
C THR A 57 10.06 11.22 6.69
N ALA A 58 9.89 9.91 6.48
CA ALA A 58 9.41 9.40 5.20
C ALA A 58 7.95 9.86 4.96
N PRO A 59 7.64 10.43 3.78
CA PRO A 59 6.27 10.80 3.46
C PRO A 59 5.38 9.54 3.42
N ALA A 60 4.17 9.65 3.94
CA ALA A 60 3.15 8.63 3.75
C ALA A 60 2.75 8.56 2.26
N LEU A 61 2.44 7.36 1.77
CA LEU A 61 1.94 7.17 0.41
C LEU A 61 0.43 7.35 0.37
N MET A 62 -0.04 8.20 -0.55
CA MET A 62 -1.46 8.43 -0.83
C MET A 62 -1.83 7.89 -2.21
N PHE A 63 -2.85 7.04 -2.28
CA PHE A 63 -3.43 6.54 -3.53
C PHE A 63 -4.76 7.24 -3.82
N PHE A 64 -4.97 7.63 -5.09
CA PHE A 64 -6.25 8.14 -5.55
C PHE A 64 -7.03 7.03 -6.26
N CYS A 65 -8.33 6.95 -5.98
CA CYS A 65 -9.24 6.02 -6.65
C CYS A 65 -10.59 6.68 -6.96
N ALA A 66 -11.39 6.01 -7.78
CA ALA A 66 -12.76 6.43 -8.06
C ALA A 66 -13.63 6.37 -6.79
N ALA A 67 -14.62 7.26 -6.68
CA ALA A 67 -15.48 7.37 -5.49
C ALA A 67 -16.16 6.04 -5.10
N ALA A 68 -16.61 5.25 -6.08
CA ALA A 68 -17.19 3.93 -5.82
C ALA A 68 -16.20 2.97 -5.13
N THR A 69 -14.95 2.94 -5.60
CA THR A 69 -13.89 2.12 -5.00
C THR A 69 -13.51 2.62 -3.61
N PHE A 70 -13.52 3.94 -3.42
CA PHE A 70 -13.25 4.56 -2.11
C PHE A 70 -14.26 4.11 -1.05
N THR A 71 -15.57 4.23 -1.35
CA THR A 71 -16.63 3.79 -0.43
C THR A 71 -16.58 2.29 -0.18
N GLN A 72 -16.33 1.48 -1.22
CA GLN A 72 -16.18 0.04 -1.07
C GLN A 72 -15.03 -0.31 -0.12
N LEU A 73 -13.83 0.23 -0.38
CA LEU A 73 -12.64 -0.09 0.40
C LEU A 73 -12.74 0.41 1.85
N HIS A 74 -13.38 1.55 2.10
CA HIS A 74 -13.61 2.02 3.48
C HIS A 74 -14.43 1.02 4.31
N GLY A 75 -15.44 0.39 3.70
CA GLY A 75 -16.28 -0.60 4.36
C GLY A 75 -15.65 -1.99 4.50
N GLU A 76 -14.69 -2.34 3.64
CA GLU A 76 -14.10 -3.68 3.57
C GLU A 76 -12.73 -3.79 4.27
N LEU A 77 -11.95 -2.70 4.30
CA LEU A 77 -10.59 -2.74 4.82
C LEU A 77 -10.57 -2.84 6.35
N PRO A 78 -9.84 -3.83 6.91
CA PRO A 78 -9.69 -3.94 8.35
C PRO A 78 -8.85 -2.77 8.87
N GLY A 79 -9.40 -2.05 9.85
CA GLY A 79 -8.72 -0.91 10.45
C GLY A 79 -8.67 0.34 9.56
N ALA A 80 -9.59 0.47 8.60
CA ALA A 80 -9.82 1.74 7.92
C ALA A 80 -10.14 2.84 8.95
N GLY A 81 -9.41 3.95 8.87
CA GLY A 81 -9.61 5.12 9.72
C GLY A 81 -10.87 5.90 9.35
N ASP A 82 -11.13 6.96 10.11
CA ASP A 82 -12.22 7.88 9.81
C ASP A 82 -11.98 8.61 8.48
N ILE A 83 -13.06 8.85 7.74
CA ILE A 83 -13.02 9.69 6.55
C ILE A 83 -12.83 11.14 6.98
N ASN A 84 -11.77 11.78 6.48
CA ASN A 84 -11.51 13.20 6.60
C ASN A 84 -11.80 13.88 5.27
N GLU A 85 -12.43 15.05 5.32
CA GLU A 85 -12.78 15.86 4.14
C GLU A 85 -12.00 17.17 4.16
N SER A 86 -11.41 17.52 3.02
CA SER A 86 -10.69 18.78 2.83
C SER A 86 -10.91 19.29 1.41
N GLY A 87 -11.83 20.25 1.26
CA GLY A 87 -12.29 20.71 -0.05
C GLY A 87 -12.93 19.56 -0.83
N ASP A 88 -12.54 19.39 -2.09
CA ASP A 88 -13.08 18.34 -2.96
C ASP A 88 -12.41 16.96 -2.76
N THR A 89 -11.61 16.80 -1.70
CA THR A 89 -10.90 15.54 -1.41
C THR A 89 -11.45 14.89 -0.14
N GLN A 90 -11.81 13.62 -0.24
CA GLN A 90 -12.09 12.74 0.90
C GLN A 90 -10.96 11.73 1.02
N ALA A 91 -10.52 11.45 2.26
CA ALA A 91 -9.43 10.51 2.50
C ALA A 91 -9.59 9.75 3.82
N PHE A 92 -9.14 8.49 3.85
CA PHE A 92 -8.97 7.73 5.10
C PHE A 92 -7.62 7.02 5.11
N SER A 93 -7.08 6.78 6.30
CA SER A 93 -5.86 6.01 6.47
C SER A 93 -6.16 4.52 6.62
N PHE A 94 -5.23 3.68 6.20
CA PHE A 94 -5.25 2.24 6.48
C PHE A 94 -3.83 1.74 6.70
N VAL A 95 -3.71 0.56 7.31
CA VAL A 95 -2.42 -0.07 7.60
C VAL A 95 -2.41 -1.46 6.98
N ASP A 96 -1.33 -1.81 6.28
CA ASP A 96 -1.17 -3.17 5.78
C ASP A 96 -0.80 -4.15 6.93
N PRO A 97 -0.86 -5.47 6.72
CA PRO A 97 -0.51 -6.42 7.77
C PRO A 97 0.93 -6.36 8.31
N ASP A 98 1.82 -5.66 7.62
CA ASP A 98 3.23 -5.50 8.00
C ASP A 98 3.46 -4.17 8.75
N GLY A 99 2.40 -3.39 8.97
CA GLY A 99 2.41 -2.15 9.76
C GLY A 99 2.71 -0.89 8.95
N HIS A 100 2.71 -0.96 7.62
CA HIS A 100 2.92 0.22 6.77
C HIS A 100 1.62 1.02 6.66
N ALA A 101 1.70 2.33 6.94
CA ALA A 101 0.57 3.23 6.87
C ALA A 101 0.44 3.86 5.48
N PHE A 102 -0.78 3.89 4.98
CA PHE A 102 -1.15 4.46 3.68
C PHE A 102 -2.39 5.34 3.82
N VAL A 103 -2.61 6.18 2.82
CA VAL A 103 -3.84 6.96 2.68
C VAL A 103 -4.53 6.58 1.37
N LEU A 104 -5.82 6.31 1.43
CA LEU A 104 -6.66 6.24 0.24
C LEU A 104 -7.46 7.54 0.15
N ALA A 105 -7.53 8.12 -1.05
CA ALA A 105 -8.25 9.34 -1.32
C ALA A 105 -9.13 9.21 -2.56
N THR A 106 -10.18 10.02 -2.60
CA THR A 106 -11.00 10.24 -3.79
C THR A 106 -11.26 11.74 -3.98
N ARG A 107 -11.63 12.12 -5.20
CA ARG A 107 -11.97 13.50 -5.57
C ARG A 107 -13.40 13.54 -6.10
N GLY A 108 -14.12 14.60 -5.75
CA GLY A 108 -15.42 14.95 -6.34
C GLY A 108 -15.33 15.36 -7.80
#